data_AF-A0A2J8PLS7-F1
#
_entry.id   AF-A0A2J8PLS7-F1
#
_cell.length_a   1.000
_cell.length_b   1.000
_cell.length_c   1.000
_cell.angle_alpha   90.00
_cell.angle_beta   90.00
_cell.angle_gamma   90.00
#
_symmetry.space_group_name_H-M   'P 1'
#
loop_
_entity.id
_entity.type
_entity.pdbx_description
1 polymer ?
#
loop_
_entity_poly.entity_id
_entity_poly.type
_entity_poly.pdbx_seq_one_letter_code
_entity_poly.pdbx_strand_id
1 'polypeptide(L)' 'MNFADEFAKLQDYRQAEVERLEAKVVEPLKTYGTIVKMKRDDLKATLTARNREAKQLTQLERTRQ' A
#
# COMPACT_ATOMS: atom_id res chain seq x y z
N MET A 1 -33.14 33.33 12.09
CA MET A 1 -31.98 32.81 11.34
C MET A 1 -31.89 33.60 10.04
N ASN A 2 -30.70 34.10 9.70
CA ASN A 2 -30.46 34.79 8.43
C ASN A 2 -29.95 33.78 7.39
N PHE A 3 -30.27 34.01 6.12
CA PHE A 3 -29.89 33.15 4.99
C PHE A 3 -28.38 32.86 4.95
N ALA A 4 -27.55 33.86 5.29
CA ALA A 4 -26.10 33.72 5.32
C ALA A 4 -25.62 32.63 6.30
N ASP A 5 -26.26 32.49 7.46
CA ASP A 5 -25.86 31.51 8.47
C ASP A 5 -26.18 30.08 8.03
N GLU A 6 -27.35 29.87 7.40
CA GLU A 6 -27.73 28.57 6.87
C GLU A 6 -26.86 28.18 5.66
N PHE A 7 -26.50 29.16 4.82
CA PHE A 7 -25.58 28.93 3.71
C PHE A 7 -24.18 28.56 4.20
N ALA A 8 -23.66 29.22 5.24
CA ALA A 8 -22.37 28.91 5.84
C ALA A 8 -22.32 27.46 6.38
N LYS A 9 -23.35 27.03 7.12
CA LYS A 9 -23.44 25.64 7.61
C LYS A 9 -23.43 24.60 6.48
N LEU A 10 -24.10 24.89 5.37
CA LEU A 10 -24.09 24.02 4.20
C LEU A 10 -22.69 23.92 3.58
N GLN A 11 -21.95 25.03 3.54
CA GLN A 11 -20.56 25.03 3.06
C GLN A 11 -19.65 24.23 3.99
N ASP A 12 -19.76 24.42 5.30
CA ASP A 12 -18.96 23.68 6.29
C ASP A 12 -19.20 22.18 6.20
N TYR A 13 -20.46 21.75 6.06
CA TYR A 13 -20.81 20.35 5.87
C TYR A 13 -20.17 19.77 4.61
N ARG A 14 -20.26 20.48 3.48
CA ARG A 14 -19.65 20.03 2.22
C ARG A 14 -18.14 19.93 2.31
N GLN A 15 -17.50 20.89 2.99
CA GLN A 15 -16.06 20.87 3.22
C GLN A 15 -15.66 19.66 4.08
N ALA A 16 -16.42 19.38 5.15
CA ALA A 16 -16.19 18.20 5.98
C ALA A 16 -16.37 16.88 5.20
N GLU A 17 -17.32 16.81 4.27
CA GLU A 17 -17.47 15.64 3.40
C GLU A 17 -16.26 15.42 2.49
N VAL A 18 -15.70 16.49 1.91
CA VAL A 18 -14.50 16.46 1.08
C VAL A 18 -13.30 15.98 1.89
N GLU A 19 -13.06 16.58 3.05
CA GLU A 19 -11.95 16.19 3.93
C GLU A 19 -12.05 14.73 4.38
N ARG A 20 -13.28 14.27 4.68
CA ARG A 20 -13.52 12.88 5.04
C ARG A 20 -13.20 11.92 3.88
N LEU A 21 -13.58 12.28 2.65
CA LEU A 21 -13.27 11.47 1.47
C LEU A 21 -11.77 11.43 1.18
N GLU A 22 -11.10 12.58 1.27
CA GLU A 22 -9.66 12.68 1.09
C GLU A 22 -8.93 11.78 2.10
N ALA A 23 -9.27 11.91 3.39
CA ALA A 23 -8.62 11.16 4.45
C ALA A 23 -8.92 9.65 4.43
N LYS A 24 -10.17 9.25 4.14
CA LYS A 24 -10.58 7.83 4.26
C LYS A 24 -10.41 7.03 2.96
N VAL A 25 -10.34 7.69 1.81
CA VAL A 25 -10.33 7.01 0.52
C VAL A 25 -9.09 7.38 -0.27
N VAL A 26 -8.86 8.67 -0.48
CA VAL A 26 -7.79 9.13 -1.38
C VAL A 26 -6.42 8.85 -0.79
N GLU A 27 -6.16 9.24 0.46
CA GLU A 27 -4.86 9.01 1.12
C GLU A 27 -4.46 7.52 1.19
N PRO A 28 -5.32 6.58 1.62
CA PRO A 28 -5.01 5.16 1.55
C PRO A 28 -4.68 4.68 0.13
N LEU A 29 -5.46 5.09 -0.87
CA LEU A 29 -5.26 4.65 -2.26
C LEU A 29 -4.00 5.23 -2.90
N LYS A 30 -3.61 6.47 -2.55
CA LYS A 30 -2.35 7.09 -3.00
C LYS A 30 -1.14 6.23 -2.64
N THR A 31 -1.14 5.63 -1.45
CA THR A 31 -0.01 4.81 -0.96
C THR A 31 -0.01 3.37 -1.50
N TYR A 32 -1.15 2.88 -1.95
CA TYR A 32 -1.33 1.47 -2.30
C TYR A 32 -0.37 0.98 -3.39
N GLY A 33 -0.14 1.81 -4.43
CA GLY A 33 0.81 1.48 -5.50
C GLY A 33 2.24 1.23 -4.99
N THR A 34 2.70 2.05 -4.06
CA THR A 34 4.01 1.91 -3.41
C THR A 34 4.07 0.64 -2.58
N ILE A 35 3.04 0.35 -1.78
CA ILE A 35 2.97 -0.86 -0.96
C ILE A 35 3.07 -2.12 -1.83
N VAL A 36 2.29 -2.18 -2.92
CA VAL A 36 2.30 -3.33 -3.83
C VAL A 36 3.66 -3.50 -4.50
N LYS A 37 4.30 -2.40 -4.91
CA LYS A 37 5.65 -2.45 -5.49
C LYS A 37 6.66 -3.01 -4.50
N MET A 38 6.69 -2.49 -3.28
CA MET A 38 7.60 -2.97 -2.23
C MET A 38 7.39 -4.46 -1.94
N LYS A 39 6.14 -4.90 -1.75
CA LYS A 39 5.83 -6.31 -1.50
C LYS A 39 6.24 -7.22 -2.65
N ARG A 40 6.11 -6.76 -3.90
CA ARG A 40 6.58 -7.51 -5.08
C ARG A 40 8.09 -7.65 -5.08
N ASP A 41 8.82 -6.59 -4.77
CA ASP A 41 10.28 -6.58 -4.72
C ASP A 41 10.80 -7.50 -3.59
N ASP A 42 10.17 -7.44 -2.40
CA ASP A 42 10.47 -8.34 -1.27
C ASP A 42 10.27 -9.81 -1.65
N LEU A 43 9.16 -10.13 -2.31
CA LEU A 43 8.86 -11.49 -2.76
C LEU A 43 9.89 -11.99 -3.77
N LYS A 44 10.28 -11.13 -4.73
CA LYS A 44 11.29 -11.45 -5.72
C LYS A 44 12.65 -11.72 -5.06
N ALA A 45 13.04 -10.91 -4.08
CA ALA A 45 14.28 -11.10 -3.32
C ALA A 45 14.25 -12.43 -2.55
N THR A 46 13.15 -12.71 -1.85
CA THR A 46 12.96 -13.96 -1.09
C THR A 46 13.03 -15.19 -1.98
N LEU A 47 12.32 -15.18 -3.12
CA LEU A 47 12.35 -16.29 -4.08
C LEU A 47 13.75 -16.49 -4.67
N THR A 48 14.47 -15.41 -4.93
CA THR A 48 15.85 -15.48 -5.43
C THR A 48 16.79 -16.11 -4.41
N ALA A 49 16.68 -15.73 -3.13
CA ALA A 49 17.46 -16.31 -2.05
C ALA A 49 17.17 -17.82 -1.90
N ARG A 50 15.89 -18.19 -1.80
CA ARG A 50 15.47 -19.60 -1.72
C ARG A 50 16.01 -20.44 -2.88
N ASN A 51 15.93 -19.90 -4.10
CA ASN A 51 16.44 -20.61 -5.28
C ASN A 51 17.97 -20.80 -5.26
N ARG A 52 18.72 -19.86 -4.67
CA ARG A 52 20.17 -20.01 -4.48
C ARG A 52 20.49 -21.08 -3.44
N GLU A 53 19.80 -21.07 -2.30
CA GLU A 53 19.95 -22.08 -1.25
C GLU A 53 19.62 -23.49 -1.76
N ALA A 54 18.52 -23.64 -2.51
CA ALA A 54 18.15 -24.91 -3.12
C ALA A 54 19.24 -25.44 -4.07
N LYS A 55 19.82 -24.57 -4.90
CA LYS A 55 20.92 -24.95 -5.79
C LYS A 55 22.17 -25.36 -5.01
N GLN A 56 22.50 -24.63 -3.94
CA GLN A 56 23.64 -24.96 -3.07
C GLN A 56 23.44 -26.32 -2.40
N LEU A 57 22.22 -26.60 -1.90
CA LEU A 57 21.90 -27.89 -1.29
C LEU A 57 22.07 -29.05 -2.29
N THR A 58 21.50 -28.93 -3.50
CA THR A 58 21.67 -29.94 -4.55
C THR A 58 23.13 -30.15 -4.92
N GLN A 59 23.96 -29.10 -4.93
CA GLN A 59 25.39 -29.22 -5.21
C GLN A 59 26.14 -29.95 -4.07
N LEU A 60 25.79 -29.66 -2.82
CA LEU A 60 26.37 -30.34 -1.65
C LEU A 60 26.03 -31.83 -1.63
N GLU A 61 24.78 -32.18 -1.95
CA GLU A 61 24.33 -33.58 -2.05
C GLU A 61 25.11 -34.35 -3.12
N ARG A 62 25.32 -33.75 -4.30
CA ARG A 62 26.13 -34.36 -5.38
C ARG A 62 27.58 -34.59 -5.00
N THR A 63 28.16 -33.72 -4.17
CA THR A 63 29.57 -33.83 -3.76
C THR A 63 29.76 -34.86 -2.64
N ARG A 64 28.67 -35.30 -1.99
CA ARG A 64 28.66 -36.33 -0.94
C ARG A 64 28.46 -37.75 -1.48
N GLN A 65 28.08 -37.91 -2.75
CA GLN A 65 27.97 -39.19 -3.46
C GLN A 65 29.31 -39.58 -4.07
#